data_AF-A0A4Q4YW95-F1
#
_entry.id   AF-A0A4Q4YW95-F1
#
_cell.length_a   1.000
_cell.length_b   1.000
_cell.length_c   1.000
_cell.angle_alpha   90.00
_cell.angle_beta   90.00
_cell.angle_gamma   90.00
#
_symmetry.space_group_name_H-M   'P 1'
#
loop_
_entity.id
_entity.type
_entity.pdbx_description
1 polymer ?
#
loop_
_entity_poly.entity_id
_entity_poly.type
_entity_poly.pdbx_seq_one_letter_code
_entity_poly.pdbx_strand_id
1 'polypeptide(L)'
;MRTAGEVVASDGDLIVEVIKKVSKSRTAQYIDLSKADASRAYDHVIIQGETIKAARLWLQTSHSTPGLDSWVLQEFDITDVFYVIKFRQIYLKTRKKGAELNNGENQLRPAKDVTMLREWFQAWYDYRVPSDHAHRSMRTQELLRTPAYWFDCVVIFRDVTKGVAVTDIQGIPGPVLGGMYSARSNLRTQTYRELYRSPRSHINCDDRKCRDVMAYRYFVALDATGSFPVNYGENRHKSVDRLLGDAENISLEIIELNPNTRHASRICNPCRQGNATQTAETLRGQVRAGISGVRNNSEGLCIDCMHKYKTGDKDCDYWNHACTRNFSKGCRFHHGEPTWHYSYMGRDDEMKKLKTATPTPGER
;
A
#
# COMPACT_ATOMS: atom_id res chain seq x y z
N MET A 1 -19.27 21.83 69.41
CA MET A 1 -20.37 21.99 68.44
C MET A 1 -19.86 22.68 67.19
N ARG A 2 -19.66 21.93 66.10
CA ARG A 2 -19.83 22.30 64.67
C ARG A 2 -19.33 21.13 63.80
N THR A 3 -19.99 21.01 62.66
CA THR A 3 -20.16 19.88 61.74
C THR A 3 -19.10 19.74 60.65
N ALA A 4 -18.99 18.50 60.14
CA ALA A 4 -18.77 18.01 58.77
C ALA A 4 -17.79 18.70 57.79
N GLY A 5 -17.00 17.88 57.10
CA GLY A 5 -16.38 18.19 55.82
C GLY A 5 -16.16 16.91 55.01
N GLU A 6 -16.94 16.76 53.93
CA GLU A 6 -16.81 15.75 52.88
C GLU A 6 -15.43 15.78 52.22
N VAL A 7 -14.90 14.61 51.84
CA VAL A 7 -13.77 14.48 50.92
C VAL A 7 -14.33 14.05 49.56
N VAL A 8 -14.34 14.98 48.62
CA VAL A 8 -14.52 14.72 47.19
C VAL A 8 -13.16 14.29 46.63
N ALA A 9 -13.05 13.06 46.15
CA ALA A 9 -11.87 12.59 45.42
C ALA A 9 -11.99 12.97 43.94
N SER A 10 -10.99 13.70 43.42
CA SER A 10 -10.90 14.10 42.01
C SER A 10 -10.00 13.14 41.20
N ASP A 11 -10.47 12.71 40.04
CA ASP A 11 -9.86 11.81 39.04
C ASP A 11 -8.51 12.27 38.42
N GLY A 12 -7.81 13.23 39.03
CA GLY A 12 -6.57 13.83 38.50
C GLY A 12 -5.26 13.13 38.90
N ASP A 13 -5.25 12.37 39.99
CA ASP A 13 -4.00 11.97 40.64
C ASP A 13 -3.32 10.75 40.02
N LEU A 14 -4.06 9.86 39.36
CA LEU A 14 -3.49 8.65 38.76
C LEU A 14 -2.60 8.95 37.53
N ILE A 15 -2.89 10.01 36.79
CA ILE A 15 -2.18 10.39 35.56
C ILE A 15 -0.83 11.06 35.89
N VAL A 16 -0.76 11.79 37.00
CA VAL A 16 0.45 12.54 37.39
C VAL A 16 1.55 11.60 37.91
N GLU A 17 1.19 10.50 38.57
CA GLU A 17 2.16 9.55 39.12
C GLU A 17 2.89 8.76 38.03
N VAL A 18 2.20 8.42 36.93
CA VAL A 18 2.80 7.77 35.75
C VAL A 18 3.81 8.70 35.06
N ILE A 19 3.50 10.00 34.94
CA ILE A 19 4.37 10.98 34.28
C ILE A 19 5.65 11.25 35.08
N LYS A 20 5.56 11.31 36.42
CA LYS A 20 6.73 11.55 37.30
C LYS A 20 7.76 10.41 37.31
N LYS A 21 7.33 9.15 37.11
CA LYS A 21 8.25 8.01 37.08
C LYS A 21 9.04 7.89 35.77
N VAL A 22 8.46 8.33 34.65
CA VAL A 22 9.14 8.27 33.34
C VAL A 22 10.24 9.34 33.21
N SER A 23 10.12 10.48 33.89
CA SER A 23 11.09 11.59 33.74
C SER A 23 12.37 11.48 34.58
N LYS A 24 12.52 10.44 35.42
CA LYS A 24 13.66 10.32 36.36
C LYS A 24 14.67 9.20 36.08
N SER A 25 14.45 8.34 35.09
CA SER A 25 15.45 7.30 34.76
C SER A 25 16.37 7.74 33.63
N ARG A 26 17.44 8.46 34.01
CA ARG A 26 18.59 8.74 33.15
C ARG A 26 19.75 7.80 33.52
N THR A 27 19.48 6.50 33.64
CA THR A 27 20.54 5.46 33.61
C THR A 27 19.89 4.11 33.32
N ALA A 28 20.29 3.47 32.23
CA ALA A 28 19.88 2.11 31.93
C ALA A 28 20.55 1.16 32.95
N GLN A 29 19.80 0.73 33.96
CA GLN A 29 20.15 -0.46 34.73
C GLN A 29 19.24 -1.61 34.28
N TYR A 30 19.87 -2.66 33.77
CA TYR A 30 19.24 -3.95 33.52
C TYR A 30 18.72 -4.51 34.86
N ILE A 31 17.41 -4.72 34.95
CA ILE A 31 16.82 -5.49 36.05
C ILE A 31 16.58 -6.91 35.52
N ASP A 32 17.31 -7.87 36.07
CA ASP A 32 17.06 -9.30 35.91
C ASP A 32 15.89 -9.70 36.83
N LEU A 33 14.77 -10.09 36.23
CA LEU A 33 13.51 -10.41 36.94
C LEU A 33 13.34 -11.91 37.23
N SER A 34 14.40 -12.72 37.18
CA SER A 34 14.33 -14.13 37.59
C SER A 34 14.11 -14.35 39.10
N LYS A 35 14.06 -13.30 39.92
CA LYS A 35 13.99 -13.39 41.40
C LYS A 35 13.06 -12.39 42.11
N ALA A 36 12.04 -11.85 41.45
CA ALA A 36 11.09 -10.94 42.12
C ALA A 36 9.79 -11.65 42.53
N ASP A 37 9.49 -11.56 43.83
CA ASP A 37 8.39 -12.18 44.57
C ASP A 37 7.00 -11.87 43.98
N ALA A 38 6.19 -12.90 43.77
CA ALA A 38 4.98 -12.90 42.95
C ALA A 38 3.72 -12.29 43.62
N SER A 39 3.86 -11.39 44.58
CA SER A 39 2.72 -10.91 45.39
C SER A 39 2.20 -9.51 45.05
N ARG A 40 2.78 -8.83 44.05
CA ARG A 40 2.26 -7.54 43.53
C ARG A 40 2.37 -7.49 42.00
N ALA A 41 1.49 -8.20 41.32
CA ALA A 41 1.31 -8.11 39.88
C ALA A 41 0.67 -6.75 39.53
N TYR A 42 1.47 -5.69 39.49
CA TYR A 42 1.06 -4.49 38.76
C TYR A 42 1.21 -4.76 37.27
N ASP A 43 0.11 -4.58 36.53
CA ASP A 43 0.05 -4.57 35.06
C ASP A 43 0.96 -3.48 34.49
N HIS A 44 2.24 -3.80 34.27
CA HIS A 44 3.16 -2.90 33.60
C HIS A 44 3.32 -3.32 32.14
N VAL A 45 2.85 -2.46 31.22
CA VAL A 45 3.16 -2.60 29.79
C VAL A 45 4.57 -2.07 29.56
N ILE A 46 5.51 -2.96 29.24
CA ILE A 46 6.89 -2.58 28.89
C ILE A 46 6.88 -2.04 27.45
N ILE A 47 7.12 -0.74 27.33
CA ILE A 47 7.22 -0.04 26.04
C ILE A 47 8.67 -0.11 25.55
N GLN A 48 8.95 -0.91 24.52
CA GLN A 48 10.30 -1.03 23.92
C GLN A 48 10.38 -0.27 22.59
N GLY A 49 10.89 0.97 22.64
CA GLY A 49 11.13 1.80 21.44
C GLY A 49 9.88 2.47 20.85
N GLU A 50 8.72 2.30 21.48
CA GLU A 50 7.45 2.89 21.05
C GLU A 50 7.33 4.32 21.57
N THR A 51 6.71 5.21 20.81
CA THR A 51 6.63 6.61 21.20
C THR A 51 5.59 6.80 22.29
N ILE A 52 5.93 7.58 23.32
CA ILE A 52 5.00 8.00 24.38
C ILE A 52 3.73 8.63 23.77
N LYS A 53 3.89 9.29 22.61
CA LYS A 53 2.80 9.85 21.80
C LYS A 53 1.81 8.78 21.35
N ALA A 54 2.27 7.69 20.73
CA ALA A 54 1.42 6.60 20.28
C ALA A 54 0.68 5.90 21.43
N ALA A 55 1.36 5.68 22.56
CA ALA A 55 0.76 5.11 23.76
C ALA A 55 -0.37 6.00 24.31
N ARG A 56 -0.09 7.31 24.42
CA ARG A 56 -1.05 8.32 24.87
C ARG A 56 -2.28 8.34 23.95
N LEU A 57 -2.07 8.38 22.64
CA LEU A 57 -3.16 8.38 21.66
C LEU A 57 -4.04 7.14 21.81
N TRP A 58 -3.42 5.95 21.86
CA TRP A 58 -4.15 4.69 22.04
C TRP A 58 -4.98 4.67 23.34
N LEU A 59 -4.40 5.14 24.45
CA LEU A 59 -5.10 5.22 25.74
C LEU A 59 -6.26 6.23 25.70
N GLN A 60 -6.06 7.42 25.13
CA GLN A 60 -7.12 8.42 24.98
C GLN A 60 -8.28 7.89 24.14
N THR A 61 -7.99 7.27 22.99
CA THR A 61 -9.04 6.68 22.13
C THR A 61 -9.75 5.51 22.81
N SER A 62 -9.02 4.65 23.53
CA SER A 62 -9.59 3.45 24.16
C SER A 62 -10.39 3.78 25.42
N HIS A 63 -10.02 4.82 26.15
CA HIS A 63 -10.68 5.19 27.40
C HIS A 63 -11.73 6.30 27.23
N SER A 64 -11.96 6.75 25.99
CA SER A 64 -13.02 7.72 25.63
C SER A 64 -12.93 9.01 26.44
N THR A 65 -11.73 9.58 26.55
CA THR A 65 -11.62 10.98 26.97
C THR A 65 -12.10 11.85 25.80
N PRO A 66 -13.21 12.60 25.96
CA PRO A 66 -13.72 13.45 24.88
C PRO A 66 -12.69 14.52 24.51
N GLY A 67 -12.46 14.70 23.21
CA GLY A 67 -11.55 15.71 22.66
C GLY A 67 -10.21 15.14 22.20
N LEU A 68 -10.19 14.52 21.02
CA LEU A 68 -8.94 14.45 20.26
C LEU A 68 -8.77 15.80 19.57
N ASP A 69 -8.05 16.70 20.21
CA ASP A 69 -7.89 18.06 19.70
C ASP A 69 -7.15 18.06 18.35
N SER A 70 -7.45 19.04 17.50
CA SER A 70 -6.81 19.23 16.19
C SER A 70 -5.28 19.37 16.26
N TRP A 71 -4.72 19.80 17.39
CA TRP A 71 -3.27 19.86 17.61
C TRP A 71 -2.60 18.48 17.62
N VAL A 72 -3.35 17.42 17.99
CA VAL A 72 -2.87 16.03 18.01
C VAL A 72 -2.54 15.54 16.59
N LEU A 73 -3.16 16.08 15.54
CA LEU A 73 -2.86 15.69 14.15
C LEU A 73 -1.50 16.23 13.66
N GLN A 74 -1.04 17.36 14.20
CA GLN A 74 0.18 18.05 13.76
C GLN A 74 1.47 17.50 14.41
N GLU A 75 1.37 16.76 15.50
CA GLU A 75 2.54 16.24 16.22
C GLU A 75 2.92 14.81 15.88
N PHE A 76 2.03 14.07 15.21
CA PHE A 76 2.22 12.66 14.89
C PHE A 76 2.85 12.51 13.51
N ASP A 77 3.89 11.70 13.45
CA ASP A 77 4.44 11.19 12.20
C ASP A 77 3.87 9.79 11.88
N ILE A 78 4.23 9.26 10.72
CA ILE A 78 3.75 7.94 10.28
C ILE A 78 4.28 6.78 11.14
N THR A 79 5.43 6.95 11.80
CA THR A 79 6.01 5.98 12.73
C THR A 79 5.13 5.89 13.98
N ASP A 80 4.63 7.02 14.48
CA ASP A 80 3.70 7.06 15.61
C ASP A 80 2.42 6.27 15.29
N VAL A 81 1.86 6.43 14.09
CA VAL A 81 0.68 5.68 13.62
C VAL A 81 0.93 4.17 13.69
N PHE A 82 2.12 3.72 13.28
CA PHE A 82 2.48 2.31 13.34
C PHE A 82 2.56 1.78 14.78
N TYR A 83 3.10 2.59 15.71
CA TYR A 83 3.16 2.22 17.11
C TYR A 83 1.77 2.15 17.76
N VAL A 84 0.80 2.98 17.36
CA VAL A 84 -0.60 2.87 17.83
C VAL A 84 -1.17 1.48 17.53
N ILE A 85 -0.86 0.91 16.35
CA ILE A 85 -1.30 -0.44 15.96
C ILE A 85 -0.61 -1.50 16.80
N LYS A 86 0.70 -1.36 17.05
CA LYS A 86 1.44 -2.27 17.94
C LYS A 86 0.86 -2.25 19.36
N PHE A 87 0.60 -1.06 19.91
CA PHE A 87 -0.05 -0.91 21.21
C PHE A 87 -1.39 -1.61 21.29
N ARG A 88 -2.23 -1.42 20.26
CA ARG A 88 -3.50 -2.15 20.14
C ARG A 88 -3.31 -3.66 20.23
N GLN A 89 -2.36 -4.21 19.48
CA GLN A 89 -2.11 -5.64 19.46
C GLN A 89 -1.62 -6.15 20.82
N ILE A 90 -0.68 -5.44 21.45
CA ILE A 90 -0.16 -5.78 22.79
C ILE A 90 -1.30 -5.76 23.80
N TYR A 91 -2.09 -4.67 23.82
CA TYR A 91 -3.23 -4.50 24.73
C TYR A 91 -4.26 -5.63 24.57
N LEU A 92 -4.66 -5.95 23.33
CA LEU A 92 -5.60 -7.04 23.06
C LEU A 92 -5.05 -8.40 23.49
N LYS A 93 -3.75 -8.66 23.31
CA LYS A 93 -3.10 -9.90 23.75
C LYS A 93 -3.09 -10.04 25.27
N THR A 94 -2.68 -8.99 25.98
CA THR A 94 -2.66 -8.99 27.46
C THR A 94 -4.06 -9.18 28.03
N ARG A 95 -5.06 -8.50 27.46
CA ARG A 95 -6.46 -8.63 27.89
C ARG A 95 -7.02 -10.04 27.64
N LYS A 96 -6.68 -10.68 26.52
CA LYS A 96 -7.10 -12.06 26.23
C LYS A 96 -6.52 -13.04 27.26
N LYS A 97 -5.24 -12.93 27.59
CA LYS A 97 -4.60 -13.75 28.63
C LYS A 97 -5.22 -13.53 30.02
N GLY A 98 -5.53 -12.28 30.38
CA GLY A 98 -6.20 -11.96 31.66
C GLY A 98 -7.65 -12.46 31.73
N ALA A 99 -8.37 -12.47 30.60
CA ALA A 99 -9.73 -13.01 30.51
C ALA A 99 -9.77 -14.54 30.62
N GLU A 100 -8.77 -15.23 30.07
CA GLU A 100 -8.62 -16.69 30.20
C GLU A 100 -8.28 -17.12 31.65
N LEU A 101 -7.79 -16.22 32.50
CA LEU A 101 -7.44 -16.48 33.90
C LEU A 101 -8.61 -16.24 34.89
N ASN A 102 -9.66 -15.52 34.49
CA ASN A 102 -10.79 -15.19 35.36
C ASN A 102 -12.10 -15.83 34.83
N ASN A 103 -12.39 -17.03 35.32
CA ASN A 103 -13.62 -17.77 35.05
C ASN A 103 -14.83 -17.05 35.69
N GLY A 104 -15.64 -16.33 34.90
CA GLY A 104 -17.08 -16.23 35.20
C GLY A 104 -17.77 -14.87 35.02
N GLU A 105 -17.13 -13.72 35.24
CA GLU A 105 -17.90 -12.47 35.39
C GLU A 105 -17.45 -11.27 34.55
N ASN A 106 -16.48 -11.42 33.65
CA ASN A 106 -16.21 -10.38 32.68
C ASN A 106 -17.07 -10.58 31.43
N GLN A 107 -18.34 -10.12 31.48
CA GLN A 107 -19.05 -9.72 30.26
C GLN A 107 -18.29 -8.52 29.66
N LEU A 108 -17.21 -8.83 28.94
CA LEU A 108 -16.30 -7.88 28.35
C LEU A 108 -17.07 -7.01 27.35
N ARG A 109 -17.18 -5.70 27.63
CA ARG A 109 -17.54 -4.73 26.59
C ARG A 109 -16.67 -5.01 25.35
N PRO A 110 -17.25 -5.12 24.14
CA PRO A 110 -16.51 -5.32 22.90
C PRO A 110 -15.35 -4.34 22.84
N ALA A 111 -14.20 -4.76 22.29
CA ALA A 111 -13.09 -3.85 22.02
C ALA A 111 -13.67 -2.56 21.43
N LYS A 112 -13.59 -1.49 22.22
CA LYS A 112 -14.26 -0.22 21.94
C LYS A 112 -13.97 0.19 20.51
N ASP A 113 -15.04 0.66 19.90
CA ASP A 113 -15.14 1.26 18.59
C ASP A 113 -13.81 1.84 18.07
N VAL A 114 -13.20 1.16 17.08
CA VAL A 114 -12.01 1.67 16.38
C VAL A 114 -12.35 2.80 15.42
N THR A 115 -13.62 3.21 15.33
CA THR A 115 -14.07 4.28 14.44
C THR A 115 -13.39 5.61 14.75
N MET A 116 -13.15 5.94 16.02
CA MET A 116 -12.35 7.14 16.36
C MET A 116 -10.94 7.10 15.76
N LEU A 117 -10.26 5.94 15.80
CA LEU A 117 -8.92 5.79 15.24
C LEU A 117 -8.93 5.79 13.70
N ARG A 118 -9.98 5.23 13.11
CA ARG A 118 -10.22 5.29 11.67
C ARG A 118 -10.42 6.72 11.19
N GLU A 119 -11.32 7.46 11.86
CA GLU A 119 -11.60 8.87 11.57
C GLU A 119 -10.36 9.74 11.78
N TRP A 120 -9.64 9.53 12.88
CA TRP A 120 -8.37 10.20 13.13
C TRP A 120 -7.33 9.91 12.05
N PHE A 121 -7.14 8.64 11.67
CA PHE A 121 -6.14 8.27 10.66
C PHE A 121 -6.52 8.82 9.29
N GLN A 122 -7.81 8.84 8.95
CA GLN A 122 -8.32 9.46 7.73
C GLN A 122 -8.02 10.97 7.73
N ALA A 123 -8.38 11.69 8.80
CA ALA A 123 -8.10 13.11 8.93
C ALA A 123 -6.59 13.42 8.91
N TRP A 124 -5.79 12.61 9.60
CA TRP A 124 -4.33 12.73 9.58
C TRP A 124 -3.77 12.51 8.18
N TYR A 125 -4.28 11.53 7.45
CA TYR A 125 -3.87 11.24 6.08
C TYR A 125 -4.22 12.40 5.15
N ASP A 126 -5.46 12.86 5.18
CA ASP A 126 -5.93 13.96 4.33
C ASP A 126 -5.17 15.27 4.61
N TYR A 127 -4.76 15.50 5.86
CA TYR A 127 -3.94 16.65 6.26
C TYR A 127 -2.47 16.53 5.86
N ARG A 128 -1.85 15.35 6.02
CA ARG A 128 -0.40 15.15 5.84
C ARG A 128 0.01 14.71 4.46
N VAL A 129 -0.89 14.06 3.73
CA VAL A 129 -0.59 13.43 2.45
C VAL A 129 -1.33 14.21 1.38
N PRO A 130 -0.64 15.09 0.63
CA PRO A 130 -1.26 15.82 -0.47
C PRO A 130 -1.99 14.88 -1.42
N SER A 131 -3.07 15.39 -2.01
CA SER A 131 -3.89 14.67 -2.99
C SER A 131 -3.10 14.31 -4.25
N ASP A 132 -1.97 14.95 -4.50
CA ASP A 132 -1.12 14.64 -5.64
C ASP A 132 -0.32 13.35 -5.40
N HIS A 133 -0.75 12.28 -6.07
CA HIS A 133 -0.16 10.95 -5.97
C HIS A 133 1.29 10.90 -6.51
N ALA A 134 1.72 11.90 -7.30
CA ALA A 134 2.94 11.84 -8.08
C ALA A 134 4.24 11.80 -7.24
N HIS A 135 4.24 12.23 -5.97
CA HIS A 135 5.49 12.47 -5.21
C HIS A 135 5.55 11.78 -3.84
N ARG A 136 4.78 10.70 -3.63
CA ARG A 136 4.89 9.94 -2.38
C ARG A 136 6.15 9.09 -2.40
N SER A 137 7.05 9.32 -1.44
CA SER A 137 8.22 8.44 -1.25
C SER A 137 7.75 6.98 -1.04
N MET A 138 8.47 6.01 -1.61
CA MET A 138 8.14 4.58 -1.42
C MET A 138 8.04 4.23 0.07
N ARG A 139 8.94 4.78 0.89
CA ARG A 139 8.95 4.59 2.35
C ARG A 139 7.64 5.06 3.00
N THR A 140 7.08 6.18 2.56
CA THR A 140 5.79 6.68 3.07
C THR A 140 4.66 5.71 2.69
N GLN A 141 4.62 5.22 1.45
CA GLN A 141 3.60 4.28 1.00
C GLN A 141 3.67 2.94 1.78
N GLU A 142 4.87 2.41 1.99
CA GLU A 142 5.07 1.20 2.79
C GLU A 142 4.53 1.35 4.21
N LEU A 143 4.83 2.48 4.86
CA LEU A 143 4.42 2.74 6.24
C LEU A 143 2.92 3.00 6.39
N LEU A 144 2.25 3.54 5.37
CA LEU A 144 0.80 3.82 5.38
C LEU A 144 -0.08 2.58 5.20
N ARG A 145 0.44 1.56 4.53
CA ARG A 145 -0.34 0.40 4.12
C ARG A 145 -0.88 -0.41 5.30
N THR A 146 -0.02 -0.68 6.26
CA THR A 146 -0.37 -1.46 7.46
C THR A 146 -1.44 -0.73 8.27
N PRO A 147 -1.28 0.56 8.63
CA PRO A 147 -2.37 1.37 9.19
C PRO A 147 -3.66 1.38 8.39
N ALA A 148 -3.59 1.58 7.08
CA ALA A 148 -4.78 1.64 6.25
C ALA A 148 -5.56 0.32 6.26
N TYR A 149 -4.86 -0.82 6.28
CA TYR A 149 -5.50 -2.11 6.47
C TYR A 149 -6.08 -2.28 7.89
N TRP A 150 -5.29 -1.97 8.93
CA TRP A 150 -5.69 -2.22 10.33
C TRP A 150 -6.84 -1.33 10.81
N PHE A 151 -6.89 -0.09 10.34
CA PHE A 151 -7.99 0.84 10.61
C PHE A 151 -9.14 0.70 9.62
N ASP A 152 -9.05 -0.24 8.67
CA ASP A 152 -10.11 -0.51 7.70
C ASP A 152 -10.43 0.74 6.84
N CYS A 153 -9.39 1.48 6.45
CA CYS A 153 -9.45 2.67 5.60
C CYS A 153 -9.27 2.26 4.13
N VAL A 154 -10.36 1.84 3.49
CA VAL A 154 -10.37 1.33 2.12
C VAL A 154 -9.75 2.27 1.08
N VAL A 155 -10.08 3.56 1.14
CA VAL A 155 -9.62 4.54 0.15
C VAL A 155 -8.10 4.72 0.25
N ILE A 156 -7.59 4.88 1.47
CA ILE A 156 -6.15 5.00 1.72
C ILE A 156 -5.42 3.72 1.30
N PHE A 157 -5.96 2.55 1.64
CA PHE A 157 -5.34 1.27 1.31
C PHE A 157 -5.27 1.05 -0.20
N ARG A 158 -6.35 1.33 -0.91
CA ARG A 158 -6.42 1.35 -2.37
C ARG A 158 -5.32 2.23 -2.95
N ASP A 159 -5.24 3.48 -2.53
CA ASP A 159 -4.30 4.46 -3.10
C ASP A 159 -2.84 4.07 -2.87
N VAL A 160 -2.53 3.60 -1.66
CA VAL A 160 -1.19 3.14 -1.29
C VAL A 160 -0.79 1.89 -2.06
N THR A 161 -1.71 0.93 -2.22
CA THR A 161 -1.43 -0.32 -2.95
C THR A 161 -1.39 -0.12 -4.46
N LYS A 162 -2.11 0.87 -5.01
CA LYS A 162 -1.98 1.29 -6.41
C LYS A 162 -0.56 1.73 -6.71
N GLY A 163 -0.02 2.65 -5.90
CA GLY A 163 1.36 3.14 -6.06
C GLY A 163 2.37 1.99 -5.97
N VAL A 164 2.24 1.12 -4.98
CA VAL A 164 3.21 0.03 -4.76
C VAL A 164 3.17 -1.03 -5.86
N ALA A 165 2.01 -1.33 -6.45
CA ALA A 165 1.90 -2.31 -7.54
C ALA A 165 2.67 -1.84 -8.78
N VAL A 166 2.82 -0.53 -8.91
CA VAL A 166 3.56 0.15 -9.97
C VAL A 166 5.05 0.29 -9.59
N THR A 167 5.38 0.46 -8.30
CA THR A 167 6.77 0.56 -7.78
C THR A 167 7.37 -0.77 -7.27
N ASP A 168 8.39 -0.72 -6.40
CA ASP A 168 8.99 -1.91 -5.77
C ASP A 168 8.15 -2.43 -4.61
N ILE A 169 8.20 -3.75 -4.38
CA ILE A 169 7.34 -4.54 -3.47
C ILE A 169 8.07 -4.84 -2.15
N GLN A 170 9.04 -4.01 -1.72
CA GLN A 170 9.75 -4.25 -0.46
C GLN A 170 8.87 -3.95 0.76
N GLY A 171 9.15 -4.63 1.89
CA GLY A 171 8.51 -4.34 3.18
C GLY A 171 7.01 -4.64 3.30
N ILE A 172 6.42 -5.39 2.36
CA ILE A 172 4.98 -5.68 2.40
C ILE A 172 4.69 -6.82 3.38
N PRO A 173 3.67 -6.69 4.23
CA PRO A 173 3.15 -7.83 4.99
C PRO A 173 2.83 -9.01 4.04
N GLY A 174 3.35 -10.19 4.34
CA GLY A 174 3.12 -11.43 3.58
C GLY A 174 1.69 -11.66 3.04
N PRO A 175 0.62 -11.29 3.79
CA PRO A 175 -0.75 -11.48 3.30
C PRO A 175 -1.17 -10.58 2.14
N VAL A 176 -0.63 -9.36 2.06
CA VAL A 176 -0.87 -8.41 0.96
C VAL A 176 0.06 -8.70 -0.22
N LEU A 177 1.21 -9.32 0.06
CA LEU A 177 2.28 -9.58 -0.87
C LEU A 177 1.83 -10.43 -2.07
N GLY A 178 1.01 -11.45 -1.86
CA GLY A 178 0.49 -12.30 -2.94
C GLY A 178 -0.34 -11.52 -3.97
N GLY A 179 -1.32 -10.74 -3.50
CA GLY A 179 -2.14 -9.90 -4.37
C GLY A 179 -1.32 -8.83 -5.10
N MET A 180 -0.32 -8.25 -4.41
CA MET A 180 0.58 -7.25 -4.99
C MET A 180 1.50 -7.82 -6.07
N TYR A 181 2.05 -9.02 -5.87
CA TYR A 181 2.84 -9.70 -6.90
C TYR A 181 2.01 -10.04 -8.12
N SER A 182 0.79 -10.52 -7.94
CA SER A 182 -0.13 -10.79 -9.05
C SER A 182 -0.47 -9.50 -9.81
N ALA A 183 -0.78 -8.41 -9.09
CA ALA A 183 -1.04 -7.11 -9.70
C ALA A 183 0.16 -6.61 -10.50
N ARG A 184 1.36 -6.61 -9.91
CA ARG A 184 2.60 -6.19 -10.59
C ARG A 184 2.89 -7.06 -11.81
N SER A 185 2.78 -8.37 -11.68
CA SER A 185 3.02 -9.30 -12.79
C SER A 185 2.10 -9.00 -13.97
N ASN A 186 0.80 -8.78 -13.70
CA ASN A 186 -0.14 -8.40 -14.73
C ASN A 186 0.19 -7.05 -15.36
N LEU A 187 0.49 -6.02 -14.56
CA LEU A 187 0.88 -4.71 -15.08
C LEU A 187 2.12 -4.80 -15.96
N ARG A 188 3.08 -5.68 -15.65
CA ARG A 188 4.23 -5.97 -16.54
C ARG A 188 3.79 -6.65 -17.84
N THR A 189 2.90 -7.64 -17.78
CA THR A 189 2.34 -8.26 -18.99
C THR A 189 1.60 -7.25 -19.85
N GLN A 190 0.87 -6.31 -19.25
CA GLN A 190 0.17 -5.26 -19.98
C GLN A 190 1.14 -4.23 -20.55
N THR A 191 2.14 -3.80 -19.78
CA THR A 191 3.24 -2.97 -20.28
C THR A 191 3.87 -3.60 -21.51
N TYR A 192 4.17 -4.90 -21.44
CA TYR A 192 4.66 -5.65 -22.59
C TYR A 192 3.67 -5.58 -23.75
N ARG A 193 2.39 -5.90 -23.56
CA ARG A 193 1.38 -5.90 -24.63
C ARG A 193 1.20 -4.52 -25.28
N GLU A 194 1.13 -3.46 -24.49
CA GLU A 194 0.93 -2.10 -24.99
C GLU A 194 2.16 -1.57 -25.74
N LEU A 195 3.37 -1.84 -25.24
CA LEU A 195 4.61 -1.49 -25.95
C LEU A 195 4.87 -2.38 -27.18
N TYR A 196 4.38 -3.63 -27.19
CA TYR A 196 4.45 -4.52 -28.37
C TYR A 196 3.31 -4.33 -29.36
N ARG A 197 2.31 -3.52 -29.05
CA ARG A 197 1.13 -3.34 -29.88
C ARG A 197 1.57 -2.93 -31.28
N SER A 198 1.13 -3.69 -32.28
CA SER A 198 1.69 -3.66 -33.63
C SER A 198 1.78 -2.23 -34.19
N PRO A 199 2.99 -1.68 -34.39
CA PRO A 199 3.14 -0.32 -34.90
C PRO A 199 2.66 -0.21 -36.35
N ARG A 200 2.55 -1.34 -37.07
CA ARG A 200 2.12 -1.39 -38.48
C ARG A 200 0.75 -0.78 -38.73
N SER A 201 -0.16 -0.84 -37.76
CA SER A 201 -1.49 -0.23 -37.88
C SER A 201 -1.46 1.30 -37.81
N HIS A 202 -0.36 1.88 -37.32
CA HIS A 202 -0.15 3.31 -37.14
C HIS A 202 0.87 3.91 -38.13
N ILE A 203 1.46 3.08 -38.99
CA ILE A 203 2.38 3.53 -40.05
C ILE A 203 1.55 3.80 -41.31
N ASN A 204 1.31 5.07 -41.60
CA ASN A 204 0.60 5.53 -42.78
C ASN A 204 1.51 5.52 -44.02
N CYS A 205 1.85 4.34 -44.50
CA CYS A 205 2.65 4.15 -45.71
C CYS A 205 2.30 2.83 -46.41
N ASP A 206 1.99 2.90 -47.70
CA ASP A 206 1.64 1.71 -48.49
C ASP A 206 2.86 0.86 -48.81
N ASP A 207 4.04 1.48 -48.91
CA ASP A 207 5.29 0.78 -49.20
C ASP A 207 5.68 -0.17 -48.06
N ARG A 208 5.71 -1.46 -48.37
CA ARG A 208 6.00 -2.52 -47.40
C ARG A 208 7.40 -2.38 -46.79
N LYS A 209 8.41 -2.02 -47.59
CA LYS A 209 9.81 -1.89 -47.10
C LYS A 209 9.92 -0.72 -46.12
N CYS A 210 9.26 0.38 -46.42
CA CYS A 210 9.20 1.55 -45.56
C CYS A 210 8.49 1.20 -44.25
N ARG A 211 7.36 0.49 -44.28
CA ARG A 211 6.69 -0.01 -43.06
C ARG A 211 7.57 -0.89 -42.21
N ASP A 212 8.32 -1.81 -42.81
CA ASP A 212 9.22 -2.69 -42.08
C ASP A 212 10.38 -1.93 -41.44
N VAL A 213 10.97 -0.95 -42.15
CA VAL A 213 12.01 -0.06 -41.60
C VAL A 213 11.46 0.74 -40.42
N MET A 214 10.26 1.29 -40.54
CA MET A 214 9.64 2.11 -39.49
C MET A 214 9.28 1.28 -38.25
N ALA A 215 8.73 0.07 -38.45
CA ALA A 215 8.48 -0.86 -37.36
C ALA A 215 9.77 -1.30 -36.65
N TYR A 216 10.84 -1.56 -37.42
CA TYR A 216 12.15 -1.87 -36.84
C TYR A 216 12.70 -0.70 -36.02
N ARG A 217 12.64 0.53 -36.55
CA ARG A 217 13.10 1.74 -35.85
C ARG A 217 12.32 2.01 -34.57
N TYR A 218 11.03 1.69 -34.56
CA TYR A 218 10.22 1.76 -33.36
C TYR A 218 10.77 0.88 -32.24
N PHE A 219 11.05 -0.40 -32.52
CA PHE A 219 11.61 -1.30 -31.51
C PHE A 219 13.04 -0.93 -31.09
N VAL A 220 13.86 -0.43 -32.01
CA VAL A 220 15.20 0.10 -31.67
C VAL A 220 15.09 1.30 -30.74
N ALA A 221 14.15 2.21 -30.97
CA ALA A 221 13.95 3.37 -30.11
C ALA A 221 13.42 2.96 -28.73
N LEU A 222 12.50 1.99 -28.66
CA LEU A 222 12.06 1.42 -27.39
C LEU A 222 13.20 0.74 -26.63
N ASP A 223 14.02 -0.05 -27.29
CA ASP A 223 15.20 -0.70 -26.69
C ASP A 223 16.18 0.33 -26.14
N ALA A 224 16.40 1.43 -26.88
CA ALA A 224 17.28 2.53 -26.46
C ALA A 224 16.80 3.27 -25.20
N THR A 225 15.49 3.24 -24.89
CA THR A 225 15.00 3.77 -23.60
C THR A 225 15.35 2.86 -22.42
N GLY A 226 15.74 1.61 -22.67
CA GLY A 226 15.88 0.59 -21.63
C GLY A 226 14.54 0.17 -21.03
N SER A 227 13.41 0.43 -21.68
CA SER A 227 12.09 -0.12 -21.25
C SER A 227 11.76 -1.45 -21.93
N PHE A 228 12.52 -1.82 -22.96
CA PHE A 228 12.28 -2.97 -23.80
C PHE A 228 13.54 -3.85 -23.91
N PRO A 229 13.38 -5.18 -24.05
CA PRO A 229 12.16 -5.95 -23.77
C PRO A 229 11.83 -5.96 -22.27
N VAL A 230 10.53 -5.89 -21.93
CA VAL A 230 10.05 -5.67 -20.55
C VAL A 230 10.57 -6.72 -19.55
N ASN A 231 10.56 -8.00 -19.92
CA ASN A 231 10.81 -9.13 -19.00
C ASN A 231 12.21 -9.77 -19.11
N TYR A 232 13.17 -9.12 -19.76
CA TYR A 232 14.51 -9.69 -19.94
C TYR A 232 15.62 -8.75 -19.48
N GLY A 233 16.82 -9.29 -19.30
CA GLY A 233 18.01 -8.54 -18.94
C GLY A 233 17.83 -7.73 -17.65
N GLU A 234 18.24 -6.47 -17.68
CA GLU A 234 18.14 -5.52 -16.56
C GLU A 234 16.69 -5.13 -16.25
N ASN A 235 15.79 -5.23 -17.24
CA ASN A 235 14.39 -4.79 -17.12
C ASN A 235 13.52 -5.73 -16.28
N ARG A 236 13.99 -6.97 -16.05
CA ARG A 236 13.31 -7.95 -15.17
C ARG A 236 13.18 -7.44 -13.72
N HIS A 237 14.11 -6.58 -13.30
CA HIS A 237 14.21 -6.06 -11.94
C HIS A 237 13.66 -4.64 -11.78
N LYS A 238 13.40 -3.94 -12.90
CA LYS A 238 12.80 -2.60 -12.86
C LYS A 238 11.35 -2.68 -12.39
N SER A 239 10.92 -1.68 -11.63
CA SER A 239 9.51 -1.47 -11.33
C SER A 239 8.73 -1.16 -12.61
N VAL A 240 7.41 -1.39 -12.59
CA VAL A 240 6.56 -1.01 -13.72
C VAL A 240 6.66 0.49 -13.96
N ASP A 241 6.64 1.30 -12.90
CA ASP A 241 6.73 2.75 -12.99
C ASP A 241 7.99 3.20 -13.71
N ARG A 242 9.14 2.60 -13.36
CA ARG A 242 10.41 2.91 -13.99
C ARG A 242 10.41 2.52 -15.46
N LEU A 243 9.87 1.35 -15.81
CA LEU A 243 9.74 0.93 -17.20
C LEU A 243 8.87 1.88 -18.01
N LEU A 244 7.74 2.33 -17.43
CA LEU A 244 6.84 3.28 -18.07
C LEU A 244 7.50 4.65 -18.22
N GLY A 245 8.15 5.17 -17.18
CA GLY A 245 8.89 6.44 -17.23
C GLY A 245 10.04 6.41 -18.23
N ASP A 246 10.79 5.31 -18.29
CA ASP A 246 11.83 5.09 -19.31
C ASP A 246 11.19 5.14 -20.73
N ALA A 247 10.06 4.45 -20.94
CA ALA A 247 9.35 4.43 -22.23
C ALA A 247 8.73 5.78 -22.63
N GLU A 248 8.35 6.65 -21.68
CA GLU A 248 7.84 8.00 -21.98
C GLU A 248 8.89 8.86 -22.72
N ASN A 249 10.16 8.58 -22.50
CA ASN A 249 11.29 9.26 -23.13
C ASN A 249 11.67 8.68 -24.50
N ILE A 250 10.79 7.89 -25.13
CA ILE A 250 11.04 7.33 -26.46
C ILE A 250 11.31 8.45 -27.48
N SER A 251 12.55 8.49 -27.95
CA SER A 251 12.94 9.34 -29.07
C SER A 251 12.86 8.52 -30.35
N LEU A 252 11.74 8.68 -31.05
CA LEU A 252 11.65 8.31 -32.47
C LEU A 252 12.26 9.45 -33.28
N GLU A 253 13.58 9.62 -33.14
CA GLU A 253 14.39 10.16 -34.21
C GLU A 253 14.27 9.17 -35.36
N ILE A 254 13.22 9.32 -36.16
CA ILE A 254 13.30 8.88 -37.54
C ILE A 254 14.29 9.85 -38.13
N ILE A 255 15.57 9.50 -37.95
CA ILE A 255 16.75 10.23 -38.38
C ILE A 255 16.32 10.98 -39.60
N GLU A 256 16.17 12.30 -39.44
CA GLU A 256 16.02 13.23 -40.54
C GLU A 256 16.95 12.71 -41.60
N LEU A 257 16.35 12.30 -42.70
CA LEU A 257 16.91 11.51 -43.78
C LEU A 257 18.35 11.90 -44.02
N ASN A 258 19.29 11.33 -43.27
CA ASN A 258 20.67 11.52 -43.62
C ASN A 258 20.76 10.66 -44.86
N PRO A 259 20.83 11.27 -46.06
CA PRO A 259 20.70 10.53 -47.32
C PRO A 259 21.81 9.48 -47.44
N ASN A 260 22.85 9.65 -46.63
CA ASN A 260 24.04 8.82 -46.53
C ASN A 260 23.86 7.59 -45.61
N THR A 261 22.75 7.47 -44.87
CA THR A 261 22.48 6.25 -44.11
C THR A 261 22.01 5.15 -45.06
N ARG A 262 22.56 3.93 -44.92
CA ARG A 262 22.20 2.75 -45.75
C ARG A 262 20.69 2.42 -45.78
N HIS A 263 19.92 2.99 -44.87
CA HIS A 263 18.47 2.80 -44.74
C HIS A 263 17.64 3.92 -45.40
N ALA A 264 18.22 5.09 -45.70
CA ALA A 264 17.48 6.20 -46.32
C ALA A 264 16.94 5.84 -47.72
N SER A 265 17.67 5.00 -48.46
CA SER A 265 17.22 4.46 -49.75
C SER A 265 16.01 3.54 -49.66
N ARG A 266 15.68 3.03 -48.45
CA ARG A 266 14.54 2.13 -48.20
C ARG A 266 13.28 2.87 -47.73
N ILE A 267 13.36 4.18 -47.54
CA ILE A 267 12.22 5.03 -47.20
C ILE A 267 11.67 5.65 -48.50
N CYS A 268 10.38 5.48 -48.74
CA CYS A 268 9.71 6.03 -49.92
C CYS A 268 9.63 7.57 -49.86
N ASN A 269 9.56 8.23 -51.01
CA ASN A 269 9.56 9.70 -51.09
C ASN A 269 8.46 10.38 -50.24
N PRO A 270 7.20 9.87 -50.16
CA PRO A 270 6.18 10.44 -49.28
C PRO A 270 6.58 10.42 -47.80
N CYS A 271 7.19 9.31 -47.34
CA CYS A 271 7.73 9.25 -45.98
C CYS A 271 8.89 10.21 -45.78
N ARG A 272 9.72 10.43 -46.80
CA ARG A 272 10.78 11.44 -46.72
C ARG A 272 10.24 12.87 -46.60
N GLN A 273 9.14 13.16 -47.29
CA GLN A 273 8.56 14.50 -47.36
C GLN A 273 7.67 14.86 -46.16
N GLY A 274 7.55 14.00 -45.16
CA GLY A 274 6.85 14.34 -43.91
C GLY A 274 6.04 13.19 -43.28
N ASN A 275 5.65 12.15 -44.03
CA ASN A 275 4.85 11.06 -43.45
C ASN A 275 5.63 10.28 -42.38
N ALA A 276 6.97 10.28 -42.45
CA ALA A 276 7.82 9.74 -41.40
C ALA A 276 7.60 10.47 -40.07
N THR A 277 7.76 11.80 -40.04
CA THR A 277 7.58 12.62 -38.84
C THR A 277 6.19 12.43 -38.23
N GLN A 278 5.14 12.48 -39.05
CA GLN A 278 3.77 12.21 -38.60
C GLN A 278 3.61 10.80 -38.01
N THR A 279 4.26 9.81 -38.62
CA THR A 279 4.25 8.44 -38.10
C THR A 279 4.98 8.35 -36.76
N ALA A 280 6.13 9.01 -36.57
CA ALA A 280 6.80 9.07 -35.28
C ALA A 280 5.91 9.68 -34.21
N GLU A 281 5.22 10.78 -34.51
CA GLU A 281 4.27 11.40 -33.57
C GLU A 281 3.13 10.45 -33.21
N THR A 282 2.57 9.76 -34.20
CA THR A 282 1.49 8.78 -34.00
C THR A 282 1.96 7.63 -33.11
N LEU A 283 3.17 7.09 -33.35
CA LEU A 283 3.76 6.02 -32.54
C LEU A 283 4.12 6.48 -31.13
N ARG A 284 4.60 7.72 -30.95
CA ARG A 284 4.77 8.33 -29.62
C ARG A 284 3.43 8.46 -28.89
N GLY A 285 2.39 8.88 -29.60
CA GLY A 285 1.03 8.94 -29.09
C GLY A 285 0.51 7.57 -28.65
N GLN A 286 0.77 6.53 -29.44
CA GLN A 286 0.45 5.14 -29.09
C GLN A 286 1.16 4.69 -27.80
N VAL A 287 2.47 4.97 -27.66
CA VAL A 287 3.23 4.63 -26.45
C VAL A 287 2.64 5.35 -25.24
N ARG A 288 2.38 6.66 -25.33
CA ARG A 288 1.76 7.45 -24.24
C ARG A 288 0.36 6.92 -23.87
N ALA A 289 -0.45 6.59 -24.86
CA ALA A 289 -1.78 6.02 -24.64
C ALA A 289 -1.68 4.65 -23.95
N GLY A 290 -0.75 3.79 -24.39
CA GLY A 290 -0.47 2.50 -23.77
C GLY A 290 -0.02 2.65 -22.30
N ILE A 291 0.91 3.57 -22.04
CA ILE A 291 1.40 3.87 -20.69
C ILE A 291 0.26 4.35 -19.78
N SER A 292 -0.57 5.27 -20.27
CA SER A 292 -1.77 5.73 -19.56
C SER A 292 -2.73 4.56 -19.27
N GLY A 293 -2.95 3.68 -20.25
CA GLY A 293 -3.75 2.47 -20.09
C GLY A 293 -3.24 1.55 -18.98
N VAL A 294 -1.93 1.28 -18.94
CA VAL A 294 -1.33 0.45 -17.88
C VAL A 294 -1.47 1.11 -16.50
N ARG A 295 -1.19 2.42 -16.37
CA ARG A 295 -1.32 3.15 -15.09
C ARG A 295 -2.77 3.15 -14.57
N ASN A 296 -3.74 3.09 -15.48
CA ASN A 296 -5.16 3.10 -15.16
C ASN A 296 -5.78 1.71 -15.01
N ASN A 297 -5.05 0.63 -15.36
CA ASN A 297 -5.60 -0.72 -15.33
C ASN A 297 -5.84 -1.27 -13.92
N SER A 298 -5.13 -0.76 -12.91
CA SER A 298 -5.34 -1.15 -11.51
C SER A 298 -5.64 0.07 -10.67
N GLU A 299 -6.68 -0.01 -9.84
CA GLU A 299 -6.94 0.99 -8.84
C GLU A 299 -6.20 0.71 -7.53
N GLY A 300 -5.41 -0.36 -7.44
CA GLY A 300 -4.88 -0.89 -6.19
C GLY A 300 -5.71 -2.07 -5.69
N LEU A 301 -5.44 -2.51 -4.46
CA LEU A 301 -6.15 -3.61 -3.81
C LEU A 301 -7.35 -3.08 -3.00
N CYS A 302 -8.38 -3.92 -2.89
CA CYS A 302 -9.64 -3.65 -2.23
C CYS A 302 -9.77 -4.55 -0.98
N ILE A 303 -9.77 -3.93 0.20
CA ILE A 303 -9.94 -4.64 1.49
C ILE A 303 -11.24 -5.45 1.48
N ASP A 304 -12.33 -4.90 0.97
CA ASP A 304 -13.62 -5.61 0.93
C ASP A 304 -13.52 -6.88 0.08
N CYS A 305 -12.84 -6.83 -1.07
CA CYS A 305 -12.60 -8.02 -1.89
C CYS A 305 -11.66 -9.03 -1.22
N MET A 306 -10.66 -8.57 -0.46
CA MET A 306 -9.79 -9.45 0.33
C MET A 306 -10.57 -10.16 1.45
N HIS A 307 -11.59 -9.50 2.01
CA HIS A 307 -12.47 -10.05 3.06
C HIS A 307 -13.66 -10.86 2.53
N LYS A 308 -13.97 -10.82 1.22
CA LYS A 308 -15.04 -11.65 0.66
C LYS A 308 -14.75 -13.12 0.94
N TYR A 309 -15.75 -13.80 1.50
CA TYR A 309 -15.67 -15.22 1.83
C TYR A 309 -15.26 -16.01 0.59
N LYS A 310 -14.16 -16.75 0.72
CA LYS A 310 -13.87 -17.87 -0.16
C LYS A 310 -14.63 -19.05 0.42
N THR A 311 -15.69 -19.49 -0.24
CA THR A 311 -16.19 -20.84 -0.05
C THR A 311 -15.04 -21.80 -0.39
N GLY A 312 -15.09 -23.04 0.11
CA GLY A 312 -13.98 -24.00 -0.08
C GLY A 312 -13.53 -24.17 -1.54
N ASP A 313 -14.42 -23.87 -2.50
CA ASP A 313 -14.14 -23.86 -3.93
C ASP A 313 -13.90 -22.44 -4.47
N LYS A 314 -12.61 -22.10 -4.62
CA LYS A 314 -12.15 -20.81 -5.11
C LYS A 314 -12.50 -20.57 -6.57
N ASP A 315 -12.57 -21.62 -7.37
CA ASP A 315 -12.84 -21.53 -8.80
C ASP A 315 -14.33 -21.26 -9.00
N CYS A 316 -15.21 -21.95 -8.27
CA CYS A 316 -16.64 -21.63 -8.25
C CYS A 316 -16.91 -20.20 -7.82
N ASP A 317 -16.28 -19.72 -6.74
CA ASP A 317 -16.44 -18.32 -6.30
C ASP A 317 -15.96 -17.33 -7.36
N TYR A 318 -14.85 -17.65 -8.04
CA TYR A 318 -14.33 -16.83 -9.13
C TYR A 318 -15.32 -16.76 -10.29
N TRP A 319 -15.78 -17.91 -10.78
CA TRP A 319 -16.69 -17.99 -11.92
C TRP A 319 -18.06 -17.40 -11.60
N ASN A 320 -18.58 -17.61 -10.40
CA ASN A 320 -19.83 -17.01 -9.95
C ASN A 320 -19.77 -15.48 -9.97
N HIS A 321 -18.64 -14.89 -9.54
CA HIS A 321 -18.45 -13.44 -9.59
C HIS A 321 -18.26 -12.94 -11.02
N ALA A 322 -17.40 -13.60 -11.79
CA ALA A 322 -17.11 -13.27 -13.19
C ALA A 322 -18.38 -13.28 -14.07
N CYS A 323 -19.31 -14.22 -13.83
CA CYS A 323 -20.59 -14.28 -14.53
C CYS A 323 -21.46 -13.03 -14.31
N THR A 324 -21.39 -12.40 -13.13
CA THR A 324 -22.18 -11.19 -12.85
C THR A 324 -21.57 -9.92 -13.43
N ARG A 325 -20.27 -9.93 -13.75
CA ARG A 325 -19.47 -8.77 -14.18
C ARG A 325 -19.59 -7.54 -13.26
N ASN A 326 -20.08 -7.71 -12.02
CA ASN A 326 -20.23 -6.65 -11.04
C ASN A 326 -19.17 -6.81 -9.94
N PHE A 327 -17.93 -6.54 -10.32
CA PHE A 327 -16.75 -6.76 -9.49
C PHE A 327 -16.74 -5.92 -8.20
N SER A 328 -17.34 -4.72 -8.23
CA SER A 328 -17.49 -3.85 -7.06
C SER A 328 -18.67 -4.20 -6.15
N LYS A 329 -19.46 -5.24 -6.45
CA LYS A 329 -20.65 -5.59 -5.64
C LYS A 329 -20.27 -5.84 -4.18
N GLY A 330 -20.81 -5.02 -3.27
CA GLY A 330 -20.54 -5.11 -1.83
C GLY A 330 -19.22 -4.46 -1.38
N CYS A 331 -18.58 -3.65 -2.21
CA CYS A 331 -17.36 -2.91 -1.88
C CYS A 331 -17.67 -1.44 -1.60
N ARG A 332 -16.89 -0.81 -0.72
CA ARG A 332 -17.00 0.59 -0.31
C ARG A 332 -16.49 1.58 -1.35
N PHE A 333 -15.79 1.11 -2.38
CA PHE A 333 -15.45 1.89 -3.56
C PHE A 333 -15.67 1.08 -4.83
N HIS A 334 -15.99 1.80 -5.91
CA HIS A 334 -16.11 1.20 -7.23
C HIS A 334 -14.73 0.87 -7.77
N HIS A 335 -14.56 -0.34 -8.32
CA HIS A 335 -13.34 -0.78 -8.96
C HIS A 335 -13.64 -1.84 -10.03
N GLY A 336 -12.73 -2.00 -10.98
CA GLY A 336 -12.85 -2.97 -12.07
C GLY A 336 -12.47 -4.41 -11.70
N GLU A 337 -12.53 -5.27 -12.72
CA GLU A 337 -12.08 -6.66 -12.68
C GLU A 337 -10.63 -6.83 -12.19
N PRO A 338 -9.63 -6.04 -12.62
CA PRO A 338 -8.25 -6.26 -12.22
C PRO A 338 -8.06 -6.10 -10.71
N THR A 339 -8.56 -5.00 -10.14
CA THR A 339 -8.54 -4.77 -8.69
C THR A 339 -9.24 -5.88 -7.94
N TRP A 340 -10.41 -6.33 -8.39
CA TRP A 340 -11.13 -7.44 -7.76
C TRP A 340 -10.29 -8.71 -7.76
N HIS A 341 -9.76 -9.12 -8.92
CA HIS A 341 -9.01 -10.36 -9.08
C HIS A 341 -7.77 -10.38 -8.18
N TYR A 342 -6.96 -9.32 -8.17
CA TYR A 342 -5.75 -9.28 -7.33
C TYR A 342 -6.05 -9.22 -5.84
N SER A 343 -7.13 -8.53 -5.47
CA SER A 343 -7.59 -8.46 -4.08
C SER A 343 -8.12 -9.81 -3.63
N TYR A 344 -8.88 -10.50 -4.48
CA TYR A 344 -9.33 -11.85 -4.24
C TYR A 344 -8.14 -12.82 -4.10
N MET A 345 -7.08 -12.66 -4.90
CA MET A 345 -5.86 -13.46 -4.76
C MET A 345 -5.01 -13.09 -3.53
N GLY A 346 -5.16 -11.88 -2.98
CA GLY A 346 -4.61 -11.43 -1.70
C GLY A 346 -5.30 -12.11 -0.51
N ARG A 347 -4.78 -13.28 -0.12
CA ARG A 347 -5.31 -14.18 0.92
C ARG A 347 -5.44 -13.55 2.32
N ASP A 348 -6.63 -13.64 2.92
CA ASP A 348 -6.90 -13.23 4.33
C ASP A 348 -6.52 -14.31 5.36
N ASP A 349 -6.33 -15.58 4.97
CA ASP A 349 -5.91 -16.67 5.86
C ASP A 349 -4.56 -16.39 6.54
N GLU A 350 -3.68 -15.60 5.92
CA GLU A 350 -2.43 -15.14 6.53
C GLU A 350 -2.55 -13.80 7.28
N MET A 351 -3.53 -12.95 6.94
CA MET A 351 -3.85 -11.76 7.76
C MET A 351 -4.46 -12.15 9.09
N LYS A 352 -5.31 -13.19 9.10
CA LYS A 352 -5.77 -13.84 10.33
C LYS A 352 -4.59 -14.39 11.12
N LYS A 353 -3.57 -14.98 10.45
CA LYS A 353 -2.30 -15.33 11.11
C LYS A 353 -1.55 -14.12 11.65
N LEU A 354 -1.52 -12.94 11.06
CA LEU A 354 -0.94 -11.75 11.74
C LEU A 354 -1.81 -11.25 12.91
N LYS A 355 -3.13 -11.44 12.85
CA LYS A 355 -4.04 -11.20 13.97
C LYS A 355 -3.86 -12.23 15.11
N THR A 356 -3.38 -13.44 14.81
CA THR A 356 -3.24 -14.55 15.77
C THR A 356 -1.80 -14.98 16.10
N ALA A 357 -0.81 -14.66 15.27
CA ALA A 357 0.56 -15.13 15.39
C ALA A 357 1.35 -14.22 16.33
N THR A 358 1.80 -14.86 17.39
CA THR A 358 2.92 -14.47 18.21
C THR A 358 4.03 -15.48 17.89
N PRO A 359 5.31 -15.11 17.83
CA PRO A 359 6.37 -16.09 18.02
C PRO A 359 6.21 -16.68 19.42
N THR A 360 6.16 -17.99 19.55
CA THR A 360 6.28 -18.66 20.85
C THR A 360 7.70 -18.37 21.36
N PRO A 361 7.86 -17.75 22.55
CA PRO A 361 9.18 -17.65 23.17
C PRO A 361 9.55 -19.05 23.69
N GLY A 362 10.53 -19.69 23.07
CA GLY A 362 11.14 -20.93 23.57
C GLY A 362 11.08 -22.07 22.57
N GLU A 363 11.97 -22.03 21.58
CA GLU A 363 12.58 -23.22 20.97
C GLU A 363 13.86 -22.74 20.26
N ARG A 364 14.92 -22.61 21.04
CA ARG A 364 16.33 -22.64 20.62
C ARG A 364 17.12 -23.40 21.66
#